data_AF-X0XVX9-F1
#
_entry.id   AF-X0XVX9-F1
#
_cell.length_a   1.000
_cell.length_b   1.000
_cell.length_c   1.000
_cell.angle_alpha   90.00
_cell.angle_beta   90.00
_cell.angle_gamma   90.00
#
_symmetry.space_group_name_H-M   'P 1'
#
loop_
_entity.id
_entity.type
_entity.pdbx_description
1 polymer ?
#
loop_
_entity_poly.entity_id
_entity_poly.type
_entity_poly.pdbx_seq_one_letter_code
_entity_poly.pdbx_strand_id
1 'polypeptide(L)'
;IREAAGAKEPFFAVIWFHAPHSPVIAGPEHRKMYSNHNEDEQHYYGCITAMDEQIGRLRRELGELAIADDAMLWFCSDNGPEGKDGKSGRHRGSAGPFRGRKRSLFEGGVRVPALLLWPSKIKKPRTVRTPCTTSDYYPTILDVLGLKPKAQPQPIDGISILPLIEGKTESRPAPIAFQSHGAVSLTDNRYKLIKPGPIDARRGFCRPQEVDKFMLFDLLADPAETKDISAEKPQIFST
;
A
#
# COMPACT_ATOMS: atom_id res chain seq x y z
N ILE A 1 -16.50 18.03 3.70
CA ILE A 1 -15.47 18.54 4.64
C ILE A 1 -15.87 19.92 5.16
N ARG A 2 -15.86 21.00 4.35
CA ARG A 2 -16.24 22.36 4.80
C ARG A 2 -17.59 22.43 5.53
N GLU A 3 -18.62 21.82 4.98
CA GLU A 3 -19.96 21.77 5.59
C GLU A 3 -19.93 21.10 6.97
N ALA A 4 -19.41 19.88 7.06
CA ALA A 4 -19.24 19.16 8.32
C ALA A 4 -18.39 19.95 9.34
N ALA A 5 -17.30 20.58 8.90
CA ALA A 5 -16.45 21.42 9.76
C ALA A 5 -17.21 22.65 10.30
N GLY A 6 -17.99 23.32 9.45
CA GLY A 6 -18.83 24.45 9.85
C GLY A 6 -19.95 24.06 10.82
N ALA A 7 -20.52 22.87 10.64
CA ALA A 7 -21.51 22.28 11.54
C ALA A 7 -20.90 21.63 12.80
N LYS A 8 -19.55 21.52 12.87
CA LYS A 8 -18.81 20.78 13.91
C LYS A 8 -19.22 19.31 14.02
N GLU A 9 -19.48 18.68 12.88
CA GLU A 9 -19.82 17.27 12.77
C GLU A 9 -18.61 16.45 12.29
N PRO A 10 -18.46 15.20 12.74
CA PRO A 10 -17.44 14.29 12.21
C PRO A 10 -17.73 14.00 10.74
N PHE A 11 -16.67 13.82 9.94
CA PHE A 11 -16.79 13.42 8.55
C PHE A 11 -15.94 12.19 8.25
N PHE A 12 -16.38 11.44 7.24
CA PHE A 12 -15.59 10.40 6.60
C PHE A 12 -15.52 10.72 5.10
N ALA A 13 -14.32 10.74 4.54
CA ALA A 13 -14.10 11.04 3.14
C ALA A 13 -13.13 10.02 2.55
N VAL A 14 -13.47 9.52 1.36
CA VAL A 14 -12.62 8.64 0.56
C VAL A 14 -12.36 9.33 -0.75
N ILE A 15 -11.08 9.49 -1.10
CA ILE A 15 -10.65 10.16 -2.33
C ILE A 15 -9.85 9.16 -3.14
N TRP A 16 -10.40 8.74 -4.28
CA TRP A 16 -9.74 7.85 -5.21
C TRP A 16 -9.19 8.65 -6.39
N PHE A 17 -7.88 8.86 -6.39
CA PHE A 17 -7.21 9.44 -7.54
C PHE A 17 -7.17 8.43 -8.68
N HIS A 18 -7.43 8.88 -9.90
CA HIS A 18 -7.16 8.09 -11.10
C HIS A 18 -5.64 7.91 -11.33
N ALA A 19 -4.84 8.90 -10.93
CA ALA A 19 -3.39 8.87 -11.15
C ALA A 19 -2.70 7.75 -10.36
N PRO A 20 -1.69 7.06 -10.92
CA PRO A 20 -1.15 7.19 -12.28
C PRO A 20 -1.68 6.10 -13.23
N HIS A 21 -2.94 5.66 -13.10
CA HIS A 21 -3.50 4.62 -13.96
C HIS A 21 -3.52 5.05 -15.44
N SER A 22 -3.44 4.06 -16.35
CA SER A 22 -3.51 4.29 -17.79
C SER A 22 -4.92 4.74 -18.24
N PRO A 23 -5.05 5.61 -19.26
CA PRO A 23 -3.96 6.30 -19.97
C PRO A 23 -3.33 7.37 -19.07
N VAL A 24 -2.00 7.36 -19.00
CA VAL A 24 -1.24 8.29 -18.16
C VAL A 24 -1.06 9.59 -18.93
N ILE A 25 -1.77 10.65 -18.52
CA ILE A 25 -1.77 11.94 -19.23
C ILE A 25 -1.72 13.07 -18.20
N ALA A 26 -0.55 13.69 -18.06
CA ALA A 26 -0.40 14.96 -17.34
C ALA A 26 -0.81 16.18 -18.19
N GLY A 27 -1.30 17.21 -17.52
CA GLY A 27 -1.55 18.53 -18.12
C GLY A 27 -0.25 19.25 -18.51
N PRO A 28 -0.33 20.29 -19.37
CA PRO A 28 0.84 20.96 -19.93
C PRO A 28 1.77 21.57 -18.86
N GLU A 29 1.21 22.18 -17.82
CA GLU A 29 1.99 22.78 -16.73
C GLU A 29 2.82 21.74 -15.97
N HIS A 30 2.22 20.59 -15.61
CA HIS A 30 2.93 19.51 -14.93
C HIS A 30 3.95 18.82 -15.85
N ARG A 31 3.67 18.69 -17.15
CA ARG A 31 4.65 18.16 -18.12
C ARG A 31 5.87 19.07 -18.22
N LYS A 32 5.65 20.39 -18.25
CA LYS A 32 6.71 21.39 -18.38
C LYS A 32 7.74 21.31 -17.24
N MET A 33 7.32 20.92 -16.04
CA MET A 33 8.22 20.66 -14.90
C MET A 33 9.26 19.56 -15.17
N TYR A 34 8.98 18.67 -16.14
CA TYR A 34 9.83 17.55 -16.53
C TYR A 34 10.38 17.71 -17.95
N SER A 35 10.53 18.94 -18.47
CA SER A 35 10.93 19.21 -19.86
C SER A 35 12.22 18.51 -20.34
N ASN A 36 13.10 18.14 -19.40
CA ASN A 36 14.35 17.44 -19.68
C ASN A 36 14.19 15.90 -19.80
N HIS A 37 12.97 15.38 -19.65
CA HIS A 37 12.64 13.97 -19.80
C HIS A 37 11.96 13.69 -21.14
N ASN A 38 11.92 12.41 -21.54
CA ASN A 38 11.14 12.03 -22.72
C ASN A 38 9.62 12.20 -22.48
N GLU A 39 8.83 12.22 -23.54
CA GLU A 39 7.39 12.52 -23.46
C GLU A 39 6.63 11.60 -22.50
N ASP A 40 6.95 10.31 -22.48
CA ASP A 40 6.25 9.36 -21.61
C ASP A 40 6.54 9.61 -20.13
N GLU A 41 7.80 9.94 -19.81
CA GLU A 41 8.23 10.32 -18.47
C GLU A 41 7.61 11.64 -18.02
N GLN A 42 7.54 12.64 -18.91
CA GLN A 42 6.85 13.90 -18.62
C GLN A 42 5.40 13.67 -18.20
N HIS A 43 4.70 12.78 -18.90
CA HIS A 43 3.33 12.44 -18.54
C HIS A 43 3.24 11.68 -17.22
N TYR A 44 4.10 10.68 -16.99
CA TYR A 44 4.02 9.91 -15.75
C TYR A 44 4.39 10.75 -14.53
N TYR A 45 5.54 11.43 -14.54
CA TYR A 45 5.97 12.25 -13.41
C TYR A 45 5.05 13.44 -13.21
N GLY A 46 4.54 14.06 -14.29
CA GLY A 46 3.55 15.11 -14.20
C GLY A 46 2.24 14.66 -13.53
N CYS A 47 1.77 13.44 -13.79
CA CYS A 47 0.58 12.89 -13.11
C CYS A 47 0.81 12.69 -11.61
N ILE A 48 2.01 12.23 -11.22
CA ILE A 48 2.37 12.06 -9.82
C ILE A 48 2.39 13.42 -9.11
N THR A 49 3.01 14.43 -9.71
CA THR A 49 3.04 15.80 -9.14
C THR A 49 1.66 16.41 -9.04
N ALA A 50 0.81 16.26 -10.06
CA ALA A 50 -0.57 16.74 -10.01
C ALA A 50 -1.37 16.08 -8.86
N MET A 51 -1.16 14.78 -8.61
CA MET A 51 -1.77 14.08 -7.48
C MET A 51 -1.24 14.62 -6.13
N ASP A 52 0.07 14.79 -6.00
CA ASP A 52 0.69 15.34 -4.79
C ASP A 52 0.17 16.75 -4.47
N GLU A 53 0.00 17.60 -5.48
CA GLU A 53 -0.61 18.93 -5.33
C GLU A 53 -2.05 18.86 -4.80
N GLN A 54 -2.86 17.89 -5.24
CA GLN A 54 -4.22 17.72 -4.71
C GLN A 54 -4.22 17.23 -3.27
N ILE A 55 -3.26 16.39 -2.87
CA ILE A 55 -3.06 16.00 -1.47
C ILE A 55 -2.64 17.23 -0.64
N GLY A 56 -1.74 18.05 -1.17
CA GLY A 56 -1.34 19.32 -0.57
C GLY A 56 -2.51 20.30 -0.41
N ARG A 57 -3.41 20.36 -1.40
CA ARG A 57 -4.66 21.13 -1.33
C ARG A 57 -5.56 20.65 -0.20
N LEU A 58 -5.79 19.34 -0.07
CA LEU A 58 -6.57 18.78 1.03
C LEU A 58 -5.95 19.13 2.39
N ARG A 59 -4.64 18.93 2.55
CA ARG A 59 -3.94 19.22 3.81
C ARG A 59 -4.03 20.69 4.19
N ARG A 60 -3.87 21.60 3.23
CA ARG A 60 -4.03 23.03 3.46
C ARG A 60 -5.45 23.38 3.88
N GLU A 61 -6.46 22.82 3.22
CA GLU A 61 -7.87 23.01 3.57
C GLU A 61 -8.16 22.57 5.01
N LEU A 62 -7.67 21.41 5.44
CA LEU A 62 -7.82 20.95 6.83
C LEU A 62 -7.16 21.92 7.84
N GLY A 63 -6.04 22.54 7.45
CA GLY A 63 -5.36 23.56 8.26
C GLY A 63 -6.14 24.88 8.32
N GLU A 64 -6.64 25.38 7.18
CA GLU A 64 -7.45 26.60 7.09
C GLU A 64 -8.76 26.48 7.89
N LEU A 65 -9.34 25.28 7.93
CA LEU A 65 -10.52 24.97 8.75
C LEU A 65 -10.21 24.74 10.24
N ALA A 66 -8.93 24.77 10.64
CA ALA A 66 -8.47 24.49 12.00
C ALA A 66 -8.88 23.10 12.55
N ILE A 67 -9.03 22.10 11.67
CA ILE A 67 -9.43 20.72 12.03
C ILE A 67 -8.32 19.69 11.77
N ALA A 68 -7.15 20.12 11.27
CA ALA A 68 -6.05 19.23 10.90
C ALA A 68 -5.54 18.36 12.08
N ASP A 69 -5.58 18.88 13.31
CA ASP A 69 -5.09 18.13 14.49
C ASP A 69 -6.00 16.95 14.85
N ASP A 70 -7.30 17.07 14.60
CA ASP A 70 -8.31 16.05 14.90
C ASP A 70 -8.58 15.11 13.72
N ALA A 71 -8.16 15.49 12.51
CA ALA A 71 -8.30 14.67 11.32
C ALA A 71 -7.26 13.55 11.25
N MET A 72 -7.73 12.31 11.13
CA MET A 72 -6.90 11.14 10.81
C MET A 72 -6.81 10.97 9.29
N LEU A 73 -5.70 11.41 8.68
CA LEU A 73 -5.48 11.38 7.24
C LEU A 73 -4.61 10.18 6.84
N TRP A 74 -5.17 9.30 6.02
CA TRP A 74 -4.48 8.15 5.44
C TRP A 74 -4.15 8.39 3.98
N PHE A 75 -3.01 7.87 3.54
CA PHE A 75 -2.66 7.73 2.13
C PHE A 75 -2.12 6.32 1.89
N CYS A 76 -2.57 5.67 0.82
CA CYS A 76 -1.95 4.45 0.31
C CYS A 76 -2.19 4.32 -1.20
N SER A 77 -1.35 3.55 -1.89
CA SER A 77 -1.68 3.05 -3.23
C SER A 77 -2.51 1.76 -3.14
N ASP A 78 -3.19 1.38 -4.22
CA ASP A 78 -4.04 0.17 -4.30
C ASP A 78 -3.23 -1.10 -4.65
N ASN A 79 -2.15 -0.95 -5.40
CA ASN A 79 -1.26 -2.04 -5.82
C ASN A 79 0.14 -1.52 -6.20
N GLY A 80 1.09 -2.43 -6.41
CA GLY A 80 2.39 -2.13 -7.01
C GLY A 80 2.30 -1.53 -8.42
N PRO A 81 3.42 -1.07 -8.99
CA PRO A 81 3.42 -0.31 -10.24
C PRO A 81 3.02 -1.17 -11.45
N GLU A 82 2.36 -0.55 -12.43
CA GLU A 82 1.99 -1.20 -13.70
C GLU A 82 3.22 -1.42 -14.62
N GLY A 83 3.11 -2.32 -15.60
CA GLY A 83 4.16 -2.57 -16.60
C GLY A 83 5.21 -3.61 -16.16
N LYS A 84 6.18 -3.89 -17.04
CA LYS A 84 7.19 -4.95 -16.84
C LYS A 84 8.42 -4.49 -16.06
N ASP A 85 8.91 -3.29 -16.34
CA ASP A 85 10.25 -2.87 -15.89
C ASP A 85 10.33 -1.38 -15.56
N GLY A 86 9.21 -0.65 -15.61
CA GLY A 86 9.20 0.80 -15.44
C GLY A 86 9.70 1.57 -16.68
N LYS A 87 9.92 0.90 -17.82
CA LYS A 87 10.52 1.51 -19.02
C LYS A 87 9.62 1.46 -20.26
N SER A 88 8.56 0.66 -20.22
CA SER A 88 7.63 0.48 -21.33
C SER A 88 6.52 1.55 -21.36
N GLY A 89 6.58 2.43 -22.35
CA GLY A 89 5.58 3.49 -22.54
C GLY A 89 5.49 4.38 -21.31
N ARG A 90 4.28 4.80 -20.94
CA ARG A 90 4.06 5.67 -19.77
C ARG A 90 4.00 4.92 -18.43
N HIS A 91 4.25 3.61 -18.40
CA HIS A 91 4.30 2.86 -17.15
C HIS A 91 5.69 3.02 -16.50
N ARG A 92 5.94 4.18 -15.88
CA ARG A 92 7.25 4.54 -15.30
C ARG A 92 7.37 4.30 -13.80
N GLY A 93 6.42 3.60 -13.19
CA GLY A 93 6.44 3.31 -11.76
C GLY A 93 7.59 2.39 -11.34
N SER A 94 8.08 2.55 -10.12
CA SER A 94 9.15 1.74 -9.54
C SER A 94 8.62 0.91 -8.37
N ALA A 95 9.04 -0.36 -8.29
CA ALA A 95 8.83 -1.21 -7.12
C ALA A 95 10.02 -1.11 -6.15
N GLY A 96 11.00 -0.22 -6.41
CA GLY A 96 12.22 -0.11 -5.62
C GLY A 96 13.00 -1.43 -5.62
N PRO A 97 13.46 -1.92 -4.45
CA PRO A 97 14.18 -3.19 -4.34
C PRO A 97 13.26 -4.42 -4.39
N PHE A 98 11.93 -4.23 -4.35
CA PHE A 98 10.98 -5.32 -4.18
C PHE A 98 10.73 -6.07 -5.49
N ARG A 99 10.56 -7.39 -5.38
CA ARG A 99 10.35 -8.27 -6.53
C ARG A 99 8.90 -8.23 -7.01
N GLY A 100 8.72 -8.28 -8.33
CA GLY A 100 7.41 -8.26 -8.95
C GLY A 100 6.79 -6.86 -9.01
N ARG A 101 5.59 -6.79 -9.61
CA ARG A 101 4.86 -5.56 -9.94
C ARG A 101 3.36 -5.85 -9.92
N LYS A 102 2.50 -4.92 -10.33
CA LYS A 102 1.03 -5.11 -10.36
C LYS A 102 0.64 -6.50 -10.90
N ARG A 103 -0.25 -7.19 -10.17
CA ARG A 103 -0.73 -8.57 -10.34
C ARG A 103 0.19 -9.69 -9.81
N SER A 104 1.36 -9.35 -9.30
CA SER A 104 2.22 -10.27 -8.57
C SER A 104 1.88 -10.27 -7.08
N LEU A 105 1.97 -11.43 -6.42
CA LEU A 105 1.92 -11.50 -4.94
C LEU A 105 3.31 -11.38 -4.28
N PHE A 106 4.39 -11.30 -5.05
CA PHE A 106 5.70 -10.82 -4.55
C PHE A 106 5.60 -9.36 -4.07
N GLU A 107 6.52 -8.92 -3.20
CA GLU A 107 6.46 -7.65 -2.47
C GLU A 107 6.23 -6.45 -3.38
N GLY A 108 6.87 -6.38 -4.55
CA GLY A 108 6.71 -5.27 -5.47
C GLY A 108 5.32 -5.16 -6.11
N GLY A 109 4.46 -6.17 -5.97
CA GLY A 109 3.07 -6.13 -6.39
C GLY A 109 2.06 -5.77 -5.29
N VAL A 110 2.37 -6.08 -4.03
CA VAL A 110 1.44 -5.92 -2.89
C VAL A 110 1.89 -4.89 -1.85
N ARG A 111 3.20 -4.63 -1.72
CA ARG A 111 3.76 -3.63 -0.82
C ARG A 111 3.71 -2.27 -1.49
N VAL A 112 2.91 -1.39 -0.91
CA VAL A 112 2.62 -0.06 -1.44
C VAL A 112 3.10 1.04 -0.50
N PRO A 113 3.39 2.26 -1.01
CA PRO A 113 3.58 3.42 -0.15
C PRO A 113 2.33 3.65 0.70
N ALA A 114 2.51 3.91 1.99
CA ALA A 114 1.44 4.25 2.91
C ALA A 114 1.90 5.30 3.94
N LEU A 115 1.02 6.22 4.30
CA LEU A 115 1.26 7.28 5.29
C LEU A 115 0.02 7.46 6.15
N LEU A 116 0.24 7.79 7.43
CA LEU A 116 -0.78 8.20 8.38
C LEU A 116 -0.35 9.53 9.01
N LEU A 117 -1.21 10.53 8.94
CA LEU A 117 -1.07 11.78 9.67
C LEU A 117 -2.23 11.89 10.66
N TRP A 118 -1.92 12.08 11.94
CA TRP A 118 -2.92 12.34 12.98
C TRP A 118 -2.28 13.13 14.12
N PRO A 119 -2.16 14.47 14.00
CA PRO A 119 -1.31 15.27 14.90
C PRO A 119 -1.71 15.24 16.37
N SER A 120 -2.99 15.06 16.69
CA SER A 120 -3.45 14.89 18.08
C SER A 120 -2.88 13.63 18.74
N LYS A 121 -2.59 12.57 17.99
CA LYS A 121 -2.07 11.29 18.49
C LYS A 121 -0.59 11.04 18.19
N ILE A 122 -0.12 11.38 16.99
CA ILE A 122 1.25 11.12 16.52
C ILE A 122 2.08 12.39 16.68
N LYS A 123 2.81 12.50 17.79
CA LYS A 123 3.61 13.70 18.13
C LYS A 123 4.99 13.76 17.50
N LYS A 124 5.54 12.61 17.09
CA LYS A 124 6.86 12.51 16.47
C LYS A 124 6.75 11.65 15.21
N PRO A 125 7.34 12.09 14.08
CA PRO A 125 7.46 11.24 12.90
C PRO A 125 8.17 9.93 13.24
N ARG A 126 7.65 8.82 12.74
CA ARG A 126 8.25 7.50 12.92
C ARG A 126 7.87 6.57 11.77
N THR A 127 8.66 5.52 11.59
CA THR A 127 8.38 4.44 10.65
C THR A 127 7.88 3.22 11.41
N VAL A 128 6.77 2.64 10.95
CA VAL A 128 6.29 1.33 11.41
C VAL A 128 6.75 0.29 10.41
N ARG A 129 7.46 -0.74 10.89
CA ARG A 129 7.94 -1.86 10.06
C ARG A 129 6.97 -3.03 10.00
N THR A 130 6.01 -3.07 10.93
CA THR A 130 4.96 -4.09 11.00
C THR A 130 4.10 -4.07 9.74
N PRO A 131 3.88 -5.21 9.08
CA PRO A 131 2.97 -5.28 7.93
C PRO A 131 1.53 -4.93 8.31
N CYS A 132 0.90 -4.11 7.50
CA CYS A 132 -0.51 -3.72 7.58
C CYS A 132 -1.17 -3.93 6.21
N THR A 133 -2.49 -4.05 6.19
CA THR A 133 -3.29 -4.20 4.96
C THR A 133 -4.47 -3.23 4.97
N THR A 134 -5.01 -2.88 3.80
CA THR A 134 -6.14 -1.94 3.67
C THR A 134 -7.40 -2.44 4.38
N SER A 135 -7.57 -3.75 4.54
CA SER A 135 -8.66 -4.34 5.35
C SER A 135 -8.59 -3.93 6.82
N ASP A 136 -7.44 -3.51 7.34
CA ASP A 136 -7.26 -3.05 8.72
C ASP A 136 -7.93 -1.68 8.97
N TYR A 137 -8.22 -0.90 7.93
CA TYR A 137 -8.86 0.41 8.09
C TYR A 137 -10.22 0.31 8.78
N TYR A 138 -11.04 -0.66 8.38
CA TYR A 138 -12.38 -0.84 8.93
C TYR A 138 -12.38 -1.03 10.46
N PRO A 139 -11.74 -2.08 11.02
CA PRO A 139 -11.71 -2.27 12.48
C PRO A 139 -10.96 -1.15 13.21
N THR A 140 -9.92 -0.56 12.61
CA THR A 140 -9.20 0.57 13.22
C THR A 140 -10.09 1.80 13.37
N ILE A 141 -10.88 2.14 12.35
CA ILE A 141 -11.81 3.27 12.40
C ILE A 141 -12.89 3.02 13.46
N LEU A 142 -13.44 1.81 13.54
CA LEU A 142 -14.43 1.46 14.58
C LEU A 142 -13.85 1.63 15.98
N ASP A 143 -12.64 1.12 16.23
CA ASP A 143 -11.96 1.25 17.52
C ASP A 143 -11.68 2.71 17.89
N VAL A 144 -11.20 3.52 16.93
CA VAL A 144 -10.96 4.96 17.14
C VAL A 144 -12.25 5.70 17.53
N LEU A 145 -13.38 5.34 16.90
CA LEU A 145 -14.68 5.95 17.18
C LEU A 145 -15.41 5.32 18.38
N GLY A 146 -14.85 4.25 18.98
CA GLY A 146 -15.52 3.50 20.05
C GLY A 146 -16.83 2.82 19.60
N LEU A 147 -16.98 2.55 18.30
CA LEU A 147 -18.19 2.00 17.71
C LEU A 147 -18.19 0.47 17.77
N LYS A 148 -19.33 -0.09 18.17
CA LYS A 148 -19.60 -1.53 18.11
C LYS A 148 -20.88 -1.78 17.32
N PRO A 149 -20.81 -1.86 15.97
CA PRO A 149 -21.99 -2.08 15.15
C PRO A 149 -22.70 -3.39 15.54
N LYS A 150 -24.03 -3.34 15.66
CA LYS A 150 -24.87 -4.48 16.04
C LYS A 150 -24.82 -5.63 15.02
N ALA A 151 -24.61 -5.30 13.74
CA ALA A 151 -24.44 -6.24 12.66
C ALA A 151 -23.17 -5.88 11.89
N GLN A 152 -22.34 -6.88 11.62
CA GLN A 152 -21.08 -6.74 10.89
C GLN A 152 -20.89 -7.95 9.98
N PRO A 153 -20.27 -7.76 8.79
CA PRO A 153 -19.83 -8.91 7.99
C PRO A 153 -18.83 -9.74 8.81
N GLN A 154 -19.01 -11.07 8.79
CA GLN A 154 -18.10 -12.01 9.43
C GLN A 154 -17.70 -13.10 8.43
N PRO A 155 -16.41 -13.53 8.40
CA PRO A 155 -15.31 -13.02 9.22
C PRO A 155 -14.87 -11.59 8.80
N ILE A 156 -14.24 -10.87 9.73
CA ILE A 156 -13.51 -9.62 9.43
C ILE A 156 -12.02 -10.01 9.31
N ASP A 157 -11.46 -9.89 8.11
CA ASP A 157 -10.06 -10.29 7.87
C ASP A 157 -9.03 -9.24 8.33
N GLY A 158 -9.45 -7.99 8.45
CA GLY A 158 -8.63 -6.91 9.01
C GLY A 158 -8.55 -6.97 10.52
N ILE A 159 -7.53 -6.37 11.10
CA ILE A 159 -7.44 -6.13 12.54
C ILE A 159 -7.29 -4.64 12.82
N SER A 160 -7.66 -4.22 14.01
CA SER A 160 -7.35 -2.86 14.43
C SER A 160 -5.85 -2.68 14.63
N ILE A 161 -5.28 -1.72 13.91
CA ILE A 161 -3.88 -1.30 14.05
C ILE A 161 -3.73 -0.12 15.01
N LEU A 162 -4.79 0.25 15.75
CA LEU A 162 -4.73 1.32 16.75
C LEU A 162 -3.61 1.10 17.80
N PRO A 163 -3.37 -0.12 18.33
CA PRO A 163 -2.23 -0.37 19.21
C PRO A 163 -0.87 -0.08 18.54
N LEU A 164 -0.73 -0.32 17.23
CA LEU A 164 0.47 0.04 16.47
C LEU A 164 0.59 1.57 16.38
N ILE A 165 -0.51 2.29 16.09
CA ILE A 165 -0.56 3.77 16.00
C ILE A 165 -0.19 4.43 17.33
N GLU A 166 -0.62 3.85 18.45
CA GLU A 166 -0.32 4.34 19.81
C GLU A 166 1.05 3.90 20.33
N GLY A 167 1.78 3.06 19.59
CA GLY A 167 3.09 2.55 20.00
C GLY A 167 3.04 1.54 21.15
N LYS A 168 1.90 0.88 21.33
CA LYS A 168 1.69 -0.16 22.36
C LYS A 168 2.15 -1.55 21.92
N THR A 169 2.36 -1.75 20.62
CA THR A 169 2.91 -2.98 20.04
C THR A 169 3.77 -2.63 18.81
N GLU A 170 4.63 -3.56 18.42
CA GLU A 170 5.45 -3.51 17.20
C GLU A 170 5.21 -4.72 16.30
N SER A 171 4.25 -5.57 16.64
CA SER A 171 3.95 -6.80 15.90
C SER A 171 2.46 -6.95 15.63
N ARG A 172 2.15 -7.51 14.46
CA ARG A 172 0.82 -7.99 14.09
C ARG A 172 0.59 -9.39 14.70
N PRO A 173 -0.57 -9.65 15.31
CA PRO A 173 -0.88 -10.94 15.95
C PRO A 173 -1.19 -12.07 14.97
N ALA A 174 -1.57 -11.77 13.72
CA ALA A 174 -1.94 -12.76 12.71
C ALA A 174 -1.38 -12.36 11.34
N PRO A 175 -1.01 -13.32 10.47
CA PRO A 175 -0.51 -13.01 9.13
C PRO A 175 -1.56 -12.35 8.23
N ILE A 176 -1.10 -11.74 7.13
CA ILE A 176 -1.92 -11.18 6.06
C ILE A 176 -1.92 -12.17 4.90
N ALA A 177 -3.10 -12.56 4.43
CA ALA A 177 -3.25 -13.47 3.29
C ALA A 177 -3.67 -12.72 2.02
N PHE A 178 -3.10 -13.12 0.88
CA PHE A 178 -3.57 -12.72 -0.44
C PHE A 178 -3.79 -13.94 -1.32
N GLN A 179 -4.82 -13.88 -2.18
CA GLN A 179 -5.06 -14.85 -3.23
C GLN A 179 -5.39 -14.13 -4.54
N SER A 180 -4.76 -14.52 -5.63
CA SER A 180 -5.09 -13.99 -6.95
C SER A 180 -4.64 -14.95 -8.06
N HIS A 181 -5.54 -15.29 -8.99
CA HIS A 181 -5.21 -16.07 -10.19
C HIS A 181 -4.37 -17.34 -9.92
N GLY A 182 -4.74 -18.12 -8.89
CA GLY A 182 -4.03 -19.34 -8.48
C GLY A 182 -2.78 -19.10 -7.62
N ALA A 183 -2.29 -17.87 -7.53
CA ALA A 183 -1.26 -17.47 -6.57
C ALA A 183 -1.86 -17.30 -5.17
N VAL A 184 -1.09 -17.66 -4.15
CA VAL A 184 -1.40 -17.38 -2.74
C VAL A 184 -0.15 -16.88 -2.03
N SER A 185 -0.33 -15.98 -1.07
CA SER A 185 0.74 -15.58 -0.13
C SER A 185 0.20 -15.39 1.28
N LEU A 186 1.07 -15.62 2.25
CA LEU A 186 0.86 -15.38 3.66
C LEU A 186 2.08 -14.64 4.20
N THR A 187 1.87 -13.42 4.67
CA THR A 187 2.94 -12.55 5.19
C THR A 187 2.71 -12.30 6.68
N ASP A 188 3.65 -12.73 7.52
CA ASP A 188 3.67 -12.39 8.94
C ASP A 188 4.57 -11.17 9.21
N ASN A 189 5.04 -10.97 10.45
CA ASN A 189 5.93 -9.85 10.82
C ASN A 189 7.30 -9.86 10.13
N ARG A 190 7.81 -11.01 9.68
CA ARG A 190 9.16 -11.19 9.14
C ARG A 190 9.21 -12.07 7.91
N TYR A 191 8.46 -13.16 7.90
CA TYR A 191 8.48 -14.16 6.87
C TYR A 191 7.28 -14.04 5.94
N LYS A 192 7.51 -14.51 4.72
CA LYS A 192 6.46 -14.64 3.71
C LYS A 192 6.52 -16.01 3.10
N LEU A 193 5.41 -16.72 3.21
CA LEU A 193 5.13 -17.93 2.44
C LEU A 193 4.40 -17.51 1.16
N ILE A 194 4.84 -18.01 0.01
CA ILE A 194 4.21 -17.70 -1.27
C ILE A 194 4.22 -18.93 -2.17
N LYS A 195 3.09 -19.18 -2.83
CA LYS A 195 2.99 -20.06 -3.99
C LYS A 195 2.58 -19.19 -5.18
N PRO A 196 3.50 -18.87 -6.10
CA PRO A 196 3.15 -18.14 -7.31
C PRO A 196 2.17 -18.96 -8.16
N GLY A 197 1.22 -18.27 -8.78
CA GLY A 197 0.32 -18.85 -9.78
C GLY A 197 1.02 -19.04 -11.13
N PRO A 198 0.26 -19.40 -12.18
CA PRO A 198 0.79 -19.59 -13.53
C PRO A 198 1.53 -18.35 -14.04
N ILE A 199 2.58 -18.57 -14.85
CA ILE A 199 3.29 -17.46 -15.49
C ILE A 199 2.36 -16.74 -16.47
N ASP A 200 2.09 -15.46 -16.22
CA ASP A 200 1.72 -14.54 -17.30
C ASP A 200 2.99 -14.25 -18.11
N ALA A 201 3.12 -14.90 -19.27
CA ALA A 201 4.25 -14.72 -20.19
C ALA A 201 4.43 -13.26 -20.61
N ARG A 202 3.40 -12.42 -20.45
CA ARG A 202 3.48 -10.98 -20.71
C ARG A 202 4.24 -10.23 -19.62
N ARG A 203 4.52 -10.81 -18.45
CA ARG A 203 5.02 -10.06 -17.28
C ARG A 203 6.25 -10.67 -16.58
N GLY A 204 6.43 -11.99 -16.60
CA GLY A 204 7.73 -12.62 -16.31
C GLY A 204 8.34 -12.39 -14.91
N PHE A 205 7.54 -12.12 -13.86
CA PHE A 205 8.04 -11.86 -12.51
C PHE A 205 8.32 -13.14 -11.67
N CYS A 206 7.77 -14.27 -12.12
CA CYS A 206 7.99 -15.59 -11.57
C CYS A 206 8.86 -16.40 -12.53
N ARG A 207 9.83 -17.15 -12.02
CA ARG A 207 10.65 -18.04 -12.82
C ARG A 207 9.87 -19.35 -13.07
N PRO A 208 10.00 -20.01 -14.24
CA PRO A 208 9.25 -21.24 -14.53
C PRO A 208 9.34 -22.33 -13.46
N GLN A 209 10.52 -22.51 -12.85
CA GLN A 209 10.76 -23.49 -11.80
C GLN A 209 10.12 -23.16 -10.44
N GLU A 210 9.59 -21.94 -10.27
CA GLU A 210 8.95 -21.47 -9.03
C GLU A 210 7.42 -21.57 -9.08
N VAL A 211 6.85 -21.82 -10.27
CA VAL A 211 5.40 -21.92 -10.46
C VAL A 211 4.84 -23.09 -9.65
N ASP A 212 3.72 -22.86 -8.96
CA ASP A 212 3.04 -23.85 -8.12
C ASP A 212 3.89 -24.48 -7.00
N LYS A 213 5.09 -23.93 -6.75
CA LYS A 213 5.96 -24.31 -5.66
C LYS A 213 5.82 -23.30 -4.51
N PHE A 214 5.56 -23.80 -3.30
CA PHE A 214 5.66 -22.98 -2.10
C PHE A 214 7.13 -22.61 -1.82
N MET A 215 7.36 -21.34 -1.53
CA MET A 215 8.65 -20.77 -1.16
C MET A 215 8.51 -19.93 0.10
N LEU A 216 9.58 -19.86 0.88
CA LEU A 216 9.63 -19.05 2.10
C LEU A 216 10.72 -18.00 1.95
N PHE A 217 10.40 -16.75 2.29
CA PHE A 217 11.35 -15.63 2.27
C PHE A 217 11.40 -14.93 3.63
N ASP A 218 12.58 -14.48 4.05
CA ASP A 218 12.77 -13.59 5.20
C ASP A 218 12.79 -12.15 4.70
N LEU A 219 11.68 -11.42 4.82
CA LEU A 219 11.52 -10.08 4.26
C LEU A 219 12.40 -9.02 4.92
N LEU A 220 12.92 -9.29 6.12
CA LEU A 220 13.84 -8.37 6.79
C LEU A 220 15.27 -8.52 6.30
N ALA A 221 15.70 -9.75 6.01
CA ALA A 221 17.02 -10.04 5.48
C ALA A 221 17.10 -9.96 3.95
N ASP A 222 16.00 -10.26 3.26
CA ASP A 222 15.88 -10.37 1.80
C ASP A 222 14.55 -9.74 1.32
N PRO A 223 14.43 -8.40 1.36
CA PRO A 223 13.24 -7.71 0.88
C PRO A 223 12.98 -7.89 -0.62
N ALA A 224 13.98 -8.36 -1.37
CA ALA A 224 13.89 -8.61 -2.80
C ALA A 224 13.44 -10.04 -3.14
N GLU A 225 13.14 -10.88 -2.15
CA GLU A 225 12.63 -12.26 -2.32
C GLU A 225 13.50 -13.06 -3.33
N THR A 226 14.82 -12.99 -3.13
CA THR A 226 15.84 -13.57 -4.00
C THR A 226 16.24 -14.98 -3.59
N LYS A 227 16.12 -15.33 -2.30
CA LYS A 227 16.55 -16.62 -1.74
C LYS A 227 15.39 -17.34 -1.04
N ASP A 228 14.92 -18.42 -1.65
CA ASP A 228 13.99 -19.36 -1.02
C ASP A 228 14.69 -20.11 0.13
N ILE A 229 14.23 -19.87 1.37
CA ILE A 229 14.77 -20.46 2.60
C ILE A 229 13.89 -21.59 3.16
N SER A 230 12.94 -22.11 2.38
CA SER A 230 12.04 -23.20 2.81
C SER A 230 12.79 -24.43 3.33
N ALA A 231 13.88 -24.83 2.68
CA ALA A 231 14.74 -25.94 3.11
C ALA A 231 15.62 -25.61 4.33
N GLU A 232 15.96 -24.33 4.53
CA GLU A 232 16.79 -23.86 5.65
C GLU A 232 15.97 -23.65 6.94
N LYS A 233 14.65 -23.45 6.81
CA LYS A 233 13.71 -23.18 7.91
C LYS A 233 12.47 -24.09 7.84
N PRO A 234 12.62 -25.43 7.86
CA PRO A 234 11.49 -26.35 7.68
C PRO A 234 10.40 -26.17 8.75
N GLN A 235 10.77 -25.84 9.99
CA GLN A 235 9.80 -25.63 11.08
C GLN A 235 8.87 -24.43 10.82
N ILE A 236 9.41 -23.34 10.24
CA ILE A 236 8.61 -22.17 9.87
C ILE A 236 7.78 -22.47 8.63
N PHE A 237 8.36 -23.19 7.66
CA PHE A 237 7.70 -23.54 6.41
C PHE A 237 6.50 -24.48 6.59
N SER A 238 6.52 -25.34 7.61
CA SER A 238 5.48 -26.35 7.86
C SER A 238 4.39 -25.92 8.86
N THR A 239 4.51 -24.75 9.48
CA THR A 239 3.50 -24.19 10.42
C THR A 239 2.45 -23.40 9.64
#